data_AF-A0A0D0JBQ6-F1
#
_entry.id   AF-A0A0D0JBQ6-F1
#
_cell.length_a   1.000
_cell.length_b   1.000
_cell.length_c   1.000
_cell.angle_alpha   90.00
_cell.angle_beta   90.00
_cell.angle_gamma   90.00
#
_symmetry.space_group_name_H-M   'P 1'
#
loop_
_entity.id
_entity.type
_entity.pdbx_description
1 polymer ?
#
loop_
_entity_poly.entity_id
_entity_poly.type
_entity_poly.pdbx_seq_one_letter_code
_entity_poly.pdbx_strand_id
1 'polypeptide(L)'
;AVFFGAQTAHKPKLYDRPEATANAAVSARLPYMMATSRFAHYLKVMGRDKIGSFMEASDCEVWLNRWISNYVNANDEAGEESRAKYPLRDAKVTVQEIPGKPGAYNAVAWMRPWLQMEELTTSLRMVARIPTKN
;
A
#
# COMPACT_ATOMS: atom_id res chain seq x y z
N ALA A 1 21.86 5.81 19.19
CA ALA A 1 20.72 4.89 19.35
C ALA A 1 20.08 4.66 17.98
N VAL A 2 19.51 3.47 17.72
CA VAL A 2 18.87 3.10 16.45
C VAL A 2 17.54 2.41 16.73
N PHE A 3 16.55 2.59 15.84
CA PHE A 3 15.27 1.89 15.89
C PHE A 3 15.27 0.78 14.84
N PHE A 4 15.27 -0.48 15.28
CA PHE A 4 15.26 -1.65 14.38
C PHE A 4 13.91 -1.92 13.72
N GLY A 5 12.84 -1.41 14.32
CA GLY A 5 11.48 -1.54 13.80
C GLY A 5 10.55 -0.56 14.51
N ALA A 6 9.39 -0.34 13.91
CA ALA A 6 8.38 0.57 14.44
C ALA A 6 7.01 -0.11 14.38
N GLN A 7 6.74 -0.95 15.38
CA GLN A 7 5.44 -1.60 15.55
C GLN A 7 4.46 -0.65 16.25
N THR A 8 3.19 -0.75 15.89
CA THR A 8 2.11 -0.09 16.64
C THR A 8 1.78 -0.89 17.91
N ALA A 9 0.91 -0.35 18.77
CA ALA A 9 0.36 -1.09 19.90
C ALA A 9 -0.72 -2.12 19.49
N HIS A 10 -1.11 -2.15 18.21
CA HIS A 10 -2.12 -3.09 17.70
C HIS A 10 -1.53 -4.50 17.61
N LYS A 11 -2.18 -5.49 18.23
CA LYS A 11 -1.84 -6.91 18.05
C LYS A 11 -2.53 -7.48 16.81
N PRO A 12 -1.81 -7.73 15.69
CA PRO A 12 -2.44 -8.19 14.45
C PRO A 12 -3.08 -9.57 14.65
N LYS A 13 -4.31 -9.72 14.14
CA LYS A 13 -5.03 -11.00 14.19
C LYS A 13 -4.45 -11.98 13.16
N LEU A 14 -4.45 -13.26 13.53
CA LEU A 14 -4.22 -14.35 12.60
C LEU A 14 -5.55 -14.73 11.95
N TYR A 15 -5.51 -14.99 10.65
CA TYR A 15 -6.65 -15.40 9.84
C TYR A 15 -6.33 -16.72 9.14
N ASP A 16 -7.36 -17.44 8.72
CA ASP A 16 -7.22 -18.71 7.99
C ASP A 16 -6.55 -18.51 6.62
N ARG A 17 -6.73 -17.32 6.01
CA ARG A 17 -6.10 -16.96 4.74
C ARG A 17 -4.75 -16.29 4.97
N PRO A 18 -3.65 -16.78 4.37
CA PRO A 18 -2.33 -16.18 4.50
C PRO A 18 -2.29 -14.71 4.10
N GLU A 19 -3.02 -14.34 3.06
CA GLU A 19 -3.13 -12.96 2.55
C GLU A 19 -3.75 -12.01 3.60
N ALA A 20 -4.79 -12.45 4.30
CA ALA A 20 -5.45 -11.66 5.34
C ALA A 20 -4.52 -11.46 6.55
N THR A 21 -3.79 -12.51 6.93
CA THR A 21 -2.75 -12.42 7.98
C THR A 21 -1.63 -11.46 7.59
N ALA A 22 -1.17 -11.51 6.34
CA ALA A 22 -0.15 -10.58 5.83
C ALA A 22 -0.64 -9.13 5.87
N ASN A 23 -1.87 -8.87 5.43
CA ASN A 23 -2.47 -7.53 5.47
C ASN A 23 -2.58 -7.00 6.90
N ALA A 24 -3.03 -7.83 7.84
CA ALA A 24 -3.12 -7.44 9.24
C ALA A 24 -1.74 -7.11 9.85
N ALA A 25 -0.71 -7.89 9.52
CA ALA A 25 0.66 -7.64 9.95
C ALA A 25 1.23 -6.34 9.37
N VAL A 26 0.93 -6.02 8.10
CA VAL A 26 1.34 -4.75 7.47
C VAL A 26 0.64 -3.57 8.14
N SER A 27 -0.67 -3.66 8.41
CA SER A 27 -1.42 -2.59 9.07
C SER A 27 -1.01 -2.35 10.53
N ALA A 28 -0.35 -3.31 11.19
CA ALA A 28 0.15 -3.15 12.56
C ALA A 28 1.50 -2.41 12.63
N ARG A 29 2.07 -1.95 11.51
CA ARG A 29 3.38 -1.30 11.46
C ARG A 29 3.25 0.20 11.20
N LEU A 30 3.93 0.98 12.02
CA LEU A 30 3.87 2.44 12.01
C LEU A 30 4.32 3.07 10.68
N PRO A 31 5.41 2.62 10.01
CA PRO A 31 5.86 3.22 8.75
C PRO A 31 4.78 3.17 7.66
N TYR A 32 4.09 2.04 7.54
CA TYR A 32 3.03 1.85 6.53
C TYR A 32 1.75 2.60 6.91
N MET A 33 1.42 2.66 8.20
CA MET A 33 0.31 3.47 8.68
C MET A 33 0.53 4.95 8.43
N MET A 34 1.73 5.47 8.69
CA MET A 34 2.09 6.87 8.45
C MET A 34 2.06 7.21 6.96
N ALA A 35 2.59 6.33 6.10
CA ALA A 35 2.49 6.47 4.64
C ALA A 35 1.03 6.54 4.19
N THR A 36 0.20 5.59 4.61
CA THR A 36 -1.24 5.53 4.28
C THR A 36 -1.99 6.77 4.77
N SER A 37 -1.68 7.25 5.98
CA SER A 37 -2.31 8.45 6.57
C SER A 37 -2.02 9.70 5.75
N ARG A 38 -0.82 9.81 5.18
CA ARG A 38 -0.46 10.94 4.30
C ARG A 38 -1.28 10.94 3.01
N PHE A 39 -1.48 9.78 2.39
CA PHE A 39 -2.37 9.65 1.22
C PHE A 39 -3.83 9.96 1.57
N ALA A 40 -4.31 9.52 2.73
CA ALA A 40 -5.65 9.85 3.20
C ALA A 40 -5.85 11.37 3.34
N HIS A 41 -4.85 12.09 3.88
CA HIS A 41 -4.89 13.56 3.93
C HIS A 41 -4.98 14.19 2.54
N TYR A 42 -4.18 13.72 1.58
CA TYR A 42 -4.25 14.23 0.20
C TYR A 42 -5.62 13.97 -0.43
N LEU A 43 -6.13 12.75 -0.36
CA LEU A 43 -7.43 12.38 -0.91
C LEU A 43 -8.55 13.23 -0.30
N LYS A 44 -8.49 13.52 1.01
CA LYS A 44 -9.48 14.38 1.67
C LYS A 44 -9.48 15.80 1.11
N VAL A 45 -8.31 16.41 0.95
CA VAL A 45 -8.20 17.78 0.41
C VAL A 45 -8.59 17.81 -1.07
N MET A 46 -8.05 16.89 -1.87
CA MET A 46 -8.35 16.79 -3.30
C MET A 46 -9.84 16.56 -3.56
N GLY A 47 -10.46 15.64 -2.82
CA GLY A 47 -11.88 15.36 -2.94
C GLY A 47 -12.73 16.57 -2.58
N ARG A 48 -12.38 17.29 -1.50
CA ARG A 48 -13.07 18.53 -1.09
C ARG A 48 -12.99 19.60 -2.17
N ASP A 49 -11.81 19.81 -2.74
CA ASP A 49 -11.58 20.87 -3.73
C ASP A 49 -12.25 20.55 -5.09
N LYS A 50 -12.68 19.30 -5.31
CA LYS A 50 -13.44 18.87 -6.50
C LYS A 50 -14.95 18.82 -6.31
N ILE A 51 -15.47 19.11 -5.11
CA ILE A 51 -16.92 19.19 -4.89
C ILE A 51 -17.52 20.28 -5.79
N GLY A 52 -18.59 19.94 -6.50
CA GLY A 52 -19.29 20.84 -7.44
C GLY A 52 -18.73 20.83 -8.87
N SER A 53 -17.70 20.03 -9.15
CA SER A 53 -17.25 19.79 -10.53
C SER A 53 -18.17 18.81 -11.27
N PHE A 54 -18.20 18.90 -12.60
CA PHE A 54 -18.94 18.00 -13.48
C PHE A 54 -18.11 16.74 -13.77
N MET A 55 -17.93 15.89 -12.76
CA MET A 55 -17.21 14.61 -12.88
C MET A 55 -18.14 13.43 -12.62
N GLU A 56 -18.13 12.46 -13.52
CA GLU A 56 -18.75 11.15 -13.30
C GLU A 56 -17.81 10.22 -12.51
N ALA A 57 -18.32 9.07 -12.06
CA ALA A 57 -17.52 8.10 -11.30
C ALA A 57 -16.27 7.64 -12.06
N SER A 58 -16.39 7.40 -13.38
CA SER A 58 -15.30 7.01 -14.28
C SER A 58 -14.24 8.11 -14.38
N ASP A 59 -14.64 9.37 -14.53
CA ASP A 59 -13.72 10.51 -14.56
C ASP A 59 -12.95 10.64 -13.25
N CYS A 60 -13.63 10.46 -12.12
CA CYS A 60 -13.04 10.48 -10.80
C CYS A 60 -12.03 9.35 -10.62
N GLU A 61 -12.35 8.13 -11.07
CA GLU A 61 -11.43 6.99 -11.05
C GLU A 61 -10.17 7.26 -11.88
N VAL A 62 -10.31 7.72 -13.12
CA VAL A 62 -9.17 8.04 -14.00
C VAL A 62 -8.30 9.14 -13.40
N TRP A 63 -8.92 10.18 -12.86
CA TRP A 63 -8.21 11.30 -12.24
C TRP A 63 -7.42 10.87 -11.00
N LEU A 64 -8.03 10.10 -10.08
CA LEU A 64 -7.37 9.63 -8.88
C LEU A 64 -6.25 8.63 -9.18
N ASN A 65 -6.44 7.75 -10.17
CA ASN A 65 -5.38 6.82 -10.60
C ASN A 65 -4.22 7.59 -11.25
N ARG A 66 -4.47 8.61 -12.08
CA ARG A 66 -3.41 9.45 -12.64
C ARG A 66 -2.62 10.17 -11.53
N TRP A 67 -3.30 10.64 -10.50
CA TRP A 67 -2.64 11.28 -9.36
C TRP A 67 -1.77 10.30 -8.58
N ILE A 68 -2.30 9.15 -8.17
CA ILE A 68 -1.59 8.21 -7.30
C ILE A 68 -0.38 7.57 -8.01
N SER A 69 -0.43 7.41 -9.33
CA SER A 69 0.70 6.89 -10.14
C SER A 69 1.96 7.75 -10.02
N ASN A 70 1.87 9.03 -9.66
CA ASN A 70 3.06 9.87 -9.44
C ASN A 70 3.86 9.46 -8.19
N TYR A 71 3.30 8.58 -7.35
CA TYR A 71 3.95 8.05 -6.15
C TYR A 71 4.30 6.56 -6.26
N VAL A 72 4.04 5.97 -7.43
CA VAL A 72 4.31 4.56 -7.73
C VAL A 72 5.59 4.45 -8.55
N ASN A 73 6.46 3.52 -8.18
CA ASN A 73 7.56 3.08 -9.04
C ASN A 73 7.53 1.56 -9.18
N ALA A 74 7.27 1.07 -10.39
CA ALA A 74 7.22 -0.35 -10.68
C ALA A 74 8.60 -0.96 -11.01
N ASN A 75 9.66 -0.14 -11.06
CA ASN A 75 11.01 -0.64 -11.27
C ASN A 75 11.55 -1.29 -9.98
N ASP A 76 11.59 -2.62 -9.96
CA ASP A 76 12.11 -3.39 -8.84
C ASP A 76 13.62 -3.16 -8.58
N GLU A 77 14.37 -2.71 -9.58
CA GLU A 77 15.80 -2.37 -9.47
C GLU A 77 16.04 -0.94 -8.97
N ALA A 78 14.99 -0.18 -8.67
CA ALA A 78 15.11 1.16 -8.13
C ALA A 78 15.94 1.16 -6.83
N GLY A 79 16.98 1.99 -6.77
CA GLY A 79 17.79 2.18 -5.57
C GLY A 79 17.00 2.82 -4.42
N GLU A 80 17.58 2.82 -3.22
CA GLU A 80 16.91 3.29 -1.99
C GLU A 80 16.36 4.72 -2.10
N GLU A 81 17.11 5.63 -2.71
CA GLU A 81 16.67 7.03 -2.90
C GLU A 81 15.39 7.12 -3.75
N SER A 82 15.29 6.29 -4.79
CA SER A 82 14.12 6.25 -5.65
C SER A 82 12.92 5.64 -4.92
N ARG A 83 13.12 4.56 -4.15
CA ARG A 83 12.06 3.95 -3.33
C ARG A 83 11.57 4.88 -2.21
N ALA A 84 12.44 5.75 -1.69
CA ALA A 84 12.07 6.78 -0.72
C ALA A 84 11.22 7.89 -1.36
N LYS A 85 11.54 8.30 -2.60
CA LYS A 85 10.77 9.27 -3.39
C LYS A 85 9.42 8.72 -3.86
N TYR A 86 9.38 7.43 -4.22
CA TYR A 86 8.19 6.71 -4.69
C TYR A 86 7.81 5.60 -3.70
N PRO A 87 7.08 5.93 -2.63
CA PRO A 87 6.87 5.02 -1.49
C PRO A 87 5.98 3.82 -1.81
N LEU A 88 5.26 3.83 -2.94
CA LEU A 88 4.38 2.76 -3.36
C LEU A 88 5.06 1.94 -4.48
N ARG A 89 4.99 0.62 -4.36
CA ARG A 89 5.36 -0.31 -5.42
C ARG A 89 4.22 -0.48 -6.44
N ASP A 90 2.98 -0.44 -5.95
CA ASP A 90 1.78 -0.52 -6.78
C ASP A 90 0.60 0.20 -6.08
N ALA A 91 -0.34 0.72 -6.86
CA ALA A 91 -1.53 1.36 -6.33
C ALA A 91 -2.68 1.35 -7.33
N LYS A 92 -3.92 1.29 -6.83
CA LYS A 92 -5.14 1.35 -7.63
C LYS A 92 -6.24 2.05 -6.86
N VAL A 93 -6.97 2.96 -7.48
CA VAL A 93 -8.19 3.52 -6.91
C VAL A 93 -9.39 3.03 -7.71
N THR A 94 -10.45 2.60 -7.03
CA THR A 94 -11.73 2.28 -7.67
C THR A 94 -12.82 3.20 -7.16
N VAL A 95 -13.67 3.73 -8.03
CA VAL A 95 -14.74 4.67 -7.67
C VAL A 95 -16.08 4.12 -8.15
N GLN A 96 -17.07 4.13 -7.25
CA GLN A 96 -18.43 3.68 -7.55
C GLN A 96 -19.45 4.69 -7.06
N GLU A 97 -20.55 4.82 -7.79
CA GLU A 97 -21.70 5.60 -7.33
C GLU A 97 -22.33 4.99 -6.08
N ILE A 98 -22.84 5.85 -5.22
CA ILE A 98 -23.62 5.44 -4.05
C ILE A 98 -25.09 5.33 -4.50
N PRO A 99 -25.69 4.12 -4.48
CA PRO A 99 -27.08 3.94 -4.87
C PRO A 99 -28.01 4.88 -4.10
N GLY A 100 -28.90 5.56 -4.82
CA GLY A 100 -29.87 6.49 -4.24
C GLY A 100 -29.31 7.88 -3.87
N LYS A 101 -28.04 8.18 -4.19
CA LYS A 101 -27.43 9.50 -3.95
C LYS A 101 -26.69 10.01 -5.20
N PRO A 102 -27.40 10.67 -6.14
CA PRO A 102 -26.78 11.21 -7.35
C PRO A 102 -25.64 12.18 -7.03
N GLY A 103 -24.52 12.05 -7.75
CA GLY A 103 -23.31 12.86 -7.54
C GLY A 103 -22.50 12.49 -6.29
N ALA A 104 -22.88 11.44 -5.56
CA ALA A 104 -22.11 10.91 -4.44
C ALA A 104 -21.41 9.61 -4.83
N TYR A 105 -20.10 9.55 -4.60
CA TYR A 105 -19.26 8.41 -4.96
C TYR A 105 -18.52 7.85 -3.75
N ASN A 106 -18.27 6.55 -3.75
CA ASN A 106 -17.38 5.87 -2.82
C ASN A 106 -16.08 5.51 -3.55
N ALA A 107 -14.94 5.89 -2.97
CA ALA A 107 -13.63 5.57 -3.51
C ALA A 107 -12.89 4.59 -2.59
N VAL A 108 -12.34 3.53 -3.17
CA VAL A 108 -11.50 2.54 -2.47
C VAL A 108 -10.10 2.61 -3.05
N ALA A 109 -9.14 3.06 -2.25
CA ALA A 109 -7.73 3.14 -2.63
C ALA A 109 -6.95 1.93 -2.11
N TRP A 110 -6.44 1.13 -3.04
CA TRP A 110 -5.51 0.03 -2.80
C TRP A 110 -4.09 0.55 -2.94
N MET A 111 -3.26 0.33 -1.92
CA MET A 111 -1.88 0.82 -1.89
C MET A 111 -0.96 -0.29 -1.41
N ARG A 112 0.08 -0.57 -2.20
CA ARG A 112 1.11 -1.56 -1.86
C ARG A 112 2.44 -0.83 -1.63
N PRO A 113 2.89 -0.67 -0.37
CA PRO A 113 4.16 -0.06 -0.08
C PRO A 113 5.33 -0.99 -0.40
N TRP A 114 6.54 -0.44 -0.46
CA TRP A 114 7.77 -1.23 -0.41
C TRP A 114 7.89 -1.93 0.95
N LEU A 115 7.96 -3.25 0.93
CA LEU A 115 8.13 -4.03 2.16
C LEU A 115 9.59 -3.98 2.61
N GLN A 116 9.79 -3.59 3.87
CA GLN A 116 11.07 -3.70 4.56
C GLN A 116 11.32 -5.14 4.99
N MET A 117 12.60 -5.53 4.97
CA MET A 117 13.05 -6.81 5.51
C MET A 117 12.95 -6.79 7.03
N GLU A 118 12.33 -7.81 7.62
CA GLU A 118 12.09 -7.89 9.07
C GLU A 118 12.81 -9.08 9.69
N GLU A 119 12.71 -10.24 9.07
CA GLU A 119 13.24 -11.49 9.60
C GLU A 119 13.83 -12.33 8.47
N LEU A 120 14.95 -12.97 8.77
CA LEU A 120 15.58 -13.97 7.91
C LEU A 120 15.89 -15.20 8.75
N THR A 121 15.17 -16.29 8.50
CA THR A 121 15.48 -17.58 9.11
C THR A 121 16.46 -18.33 8.22
N THR A 122 17.68 -18.58 8.73
CA THR A 122 18.73 -19.29 7.98
C THR A 122 18.88 -20.72 8.50
N SER A 123 18.90 -21.71 7.61
CA SER A 123 19.30 -23.08 7.93
C SER A 123 20.61 -23.44 7.23
N LEU A 124 21.64 -23.80 7.99
CA LEU A 124 22.90 -24.28 7.43
C LEU A 124 22.87 -25.81 7.35
N ARG A 125 23.29 -26.36 6.22
CA ARG A 125 23.38 -27.82 6.01
C ARG A 125 24.73 -28.14 5.39
N MET A 126 25.52 -28.99 6.04
CA MET A 126 26.70 -29.58 5.42
C MET A 126 26.28 -30.79 4.61
N VAL A 127 26.58 -30.76 3.31
CA VAL A 127 26.23 -31.82 2.37
C VAL A 127 27.44 -32.17 1.51
N ALA A 128 27.67 -33.46 1.27
CA ALA A 128 28.73 -33.92 0.36
C ALA A 128 28.43 -33.59 -1.11
N ARG A 129 27.16 -33.37 -1.45
CA ARG A 129 26.70 -32.89 -2.77
C ARG A 129 25.48 -31.99 -2.57
N ILE A 130 25.48 -30.83 -3.22
CA ILE A 130 24.35 -29.88 -3.16
C ILE A 130 23.13 -30.55 -3.83
N PRO A 131 21.99 -30.68 -3.12
CA PRO A 131 20.78 -31.22 -3.71
C PRO A 131 20.26 -30.27 -4.80
N THR A 132 20.08 -30.79 -6.01
CA THR A 132 19.36 -30.09 -7.09
C THR A 132 17.85 -30.27 -6.87
N LYS A 133 17.09 -29.17 -6.93
CA LYS A 133 15.62 -29.21 -6.94
C LYS A 133 15.15 -30.06 -8.13
N ASN A 134 14.39 -31.11 -7.87
CA ASN A 134 13.44 -31.66 -8.85
C ASN A 134 12.13 -30.88 -8.74
#